data_AF-A0A0S9PET4-F1
#
_entry.id   AF-A0A0S9PET4-F1
#
_cell.length_a   1.000
_cell.length_b   1.000
_cell.length_c   1.000
_cell.angle_alpha   90.00
_cell.angle_beta   90.00
_cell.angle_gamma   90.00
#
_symmetry.space_group_name_H-M   'P 1'
#
loop_
_entity.id
_entity.type
_entity.pdbx_description
1 polymer ?
#
loop_
_entity_poly.entity_id
_entity_poly.type
_entity_poly.pdbx_seq_one_letter_code
_entity_poly.pdbx_strand_id
1 'polypeptide(L)'
;MSLPLTAVTAIGESLVDVIAGSDGAPCAEHPGGSPMNIALGLARLNRPVALVTRIGDDARGASIAEHLREAGVTLAFGSVRDEPTSTATAYLGADGSAEYVFDLRWSLPIGLSVDDPILTGSDIVHVGSIGAFLEPGGSTVVSLLRQLVGSGRPPLICFDPNMRPSIVTDHGAALARFEQIAALAAVVKLSDEDAEWLYPELGLEAAVERILRFGVGLVTVTLGSAGALLSTRSLRITVPGVAVEVADTIGAGDSFMSALIDSIAGLRDEGVSAEALRSGGAFDAALLTDIGDYAVRCAAITVSRPGANPPTRAEIGLPGRQPDEKINPREATRSPELL
;
A
#
# COMPACT_ATOMS: atom_id res chain seq x y z
N MET A 1 4.02 -29.84 -6.20
CA MET A 1 2.99 -28.80 -6.29
C MET A 1 3.67 -27.50 -5.92
N SER A 2 3.65 -26.50 -6.81
CA SER A 2 4.02 -25.14 -6.43
C SER A 2 3.05 -24.68 -5.34
N LEU A 3 3.52 -23.94 -4.35
CA LEU A 3 2.60 -23.26 -3.44
C LEU A 3 1.83 -22.20 -4.24
N PRO A 4 0.54 -21.95 -3.91
CA PRO A 4 -0.17 -20.82 -4.50
C PRO A 4 0.58 -19.52 -4.18
N LEU A 5 0.57 -18.58 -5.12
CA LEU A 5 1.20 -17.27 -4.91
C LEU A 5 0.59 -16.59 -3.69
N THR A 6 1.46 -15.99 -2.87
CA THR A 6 1.10 -15.15 -1.73
C THR A 6 0.10 -14.07 -2.16
N ALA A 7 -1.07 -14.07 -1.51
CA ALA A 7 -2.15 -13.12 -1.76
C ALA A 7 -2.02 -11.90 -0.84
N VAL A 8 -2.29 -10.72 -1.40
CA VAL A 8 -2.20 -9.43 -0.68
C VAL A 8 -3.56 -8.75 -0.64
N THR A 9 -3.94 -8.20 0.51
CA THR A 9 -5.04 -7.23 0.59
C THR A 9 -4.53 -5.87 1.04
N ALA A 10 -4.73 -4.85 0.22
CA ALA A 10 -4.55 -3.46 0.64
C ALA A 10 -5.85 -2.92 1.24
N ILE A 11 -5.75 -2.11 2.30
CA ILE A 11 -6.89 -1.49 2.97
C ILE A 11 -6.59 0.00 3.12
N GLY A 12 -7.46 0.84 2.56
CA GLY A 12 -7.37 2.28 2.74
C GLY A 12 -8.10 3.06 1.65
N GLU A 13 -7.84 4.36 1.58
CA GLU A 13 -8.59 5.27 0.72
C GLU A 13 -8.38 5.03 -0.78
N SER A 14 -9.41 5.36 -1.55
CA SER A 14 -9.33 5.61 -2.98
C SER A 14 -10.05 6.93 -3.23
N LEU A 15 -9.48 7.75 -4.10
CA LEU A 15 -9.97 9.08 -4.40
C LEU A 15 -9.74 9.41 -5.87
N VAL A 16 -10.26 10.55 -6.31
CA VAL A 16 -9.92 11.13 -7.60
C VAL A 16 -9.15 12.43 -7.37
N ASP A 17 -7.96 12.51 -7.96
CA ASP A 17 -7.19 13.74 -8.07
C ASP A 17 -7.80 14.58 -9.20
N VAL A 18 -8.34 15.75 -8.83
CA VAL A 18 -9.04 16.66 -9.73
C VAL A 18 -8.15 17.88 -9.98
N ILE A 19 -7.85 18.19 -11.23
CA ILE A 19 -7.21 19.44 -11.63
C ILE A 19 -8.29 20.42 -12.04
N ALA A 20 -8.47 21.49 -11.28
CA ALA A 20 -9.44 22.53 -11.61
C ALA A 20 -8.91 23.45 -12.73
N GLY A 21 -9.77 23.74 -13.70
CA GLY A 21 -9.55 24.76 -14.72
C GLY A 21 -9.66 26.18 -14.16
N SER A 22 -9.34 27.18 -14.99
CA SER A 22 -9.37 28.60 -14.60
C SER A 22 -10.76 29.12 -14.21
N ASP A 23 -11.82 28.43 -14.62
CA ASP A 23 -13.21 28.69 -14.25
C ASP A 23 -13.68 27.90 -13.01
N GLY A 24 -12.78 27.12 -12.40
CA GLY A 24 -13.05 26.24 -11.27
C GLY A 24 -13.67 24.88 -11.64
N ALA A 25 -13.95 24.63 -12.93
CA ALA A 25 -14.51 23.34 -13.36
C ALA A 25 -13.41 22.27 -13.49
N PRO A 26 -13.71 20.97 -13.29
CA PRO A 26 -12.73 19.90 -13.50
C PRO A 26 -12.19 19.90 -14.95
N CYS A 27 -10.88 20.05 -15.09
CA CYS A 27 -10.17 20.01 -16.37
C CYS A 27 -9.58 18.62 -16.64
N ALA A 28 -9.07 17.96 -15.59
CA ALA A 28 -8.60 16.58 -15.65
C ALA A 28 -8.91 15.87 -14.33
N GLU A 29 -9.22 14.59 -14.41
CA GLU A 29 -9.53 13.74 -13.26
C GLU A 29 -8.77 12.43 -13.40
N HIS A 30 -8.05 12.04 -12.35
CA HIS A 30 -7.26 10.81 -12.34
C HIS A 30 -7.57 10.01 -11.07
N PRO A 31 -7.86 8.70 -11.17
CA PRO A 31 -7.90 7.82 -10.01
C PRO A 31 -6.60 7.90 -9.21
N GLY A 32 -6.72 8.01 -7.90
CA GLY A 32 -5.59 8.13 -6.97
C GLY A 32 -5.90 7.56 -5.58
N GLY A 33 -4.95 7.74 -4.66
CA GLY A 33 -4.97 7.17 -3.31
C GLY A 33 -3.84 6.17 -3.11
N SER A 34 -3.07 6.31 -2.04
CA SER A 34 -1.84 5.54 -1.84
C SER A 34 -2.08 4.02 -1.76
N PRO A 35 -3.05 3.52 -0.97
CA PRO A 35 -3.40 2.10 -0.94
C PRO A 35 -3.86 1.56 -2.30
N MET A 36 -4.57 2.38 -3.08
CA MET A 36 -5.02 2.04 -4.43
C MET A 36 -3.83 1.90 -5.39
N ASN A 37 -2.90 2.87 -5.38
CA ASN A 37 -1.67 2.85 -6.18
C ASN A 37 -0.78 1.67 -5.81
N ILE A 38 -0.70 1.32 -4.52
CA ILE A 38 0.06 0.16 -4.05
C ILE A 38 -0.55 -1.14 -4.58
N ALA A 39 -1.88 -1.27 -4.55
CA ALA A 39 -2.59 -2.41 -5.12
C ALA A 39 -2.37 -2.51 -6.65
N LEU A 40 -2.44 -1.39 -7.36
CA LEU A 40 -2.12 -1.30 -8.79
C LEU A 40 -0.68 -1.77 -9.08
N GLY A 41 0.29 -1.28 -8.31
CA GLY A 41 1.69 -1.67 -8.45
C GLY A 41 1.90 -3.16 -8.22
N LEU A 42 1.28 -3.74 -7.20
CA LEU A 42 1.32 -5.17 -6.93
C LEU A 42 0.71 -6.00 -8.08
N ALA A 43 -0.42 -5.56 -8.62
CA ALA A 43 -1.06 -6.24 -9.75
C ALA A 43 -0.16 -6.22 -11.01
N ARG A 44 0.49 -5.09 -11.30
CA ARG A 44 1.46 -4.96 -12.40
C ARG A 44 2.73 -5.79 -12.19
N LEU A 45 3.06 -6.09 -10.93
CA LEU A 45 4.10 -7.05 -10.55
C LEU A 45 3.61 -8.51 -10.57
N ASN A 46 2.42 -8.77 -11.12
CA ASN A 46 1.76 -10.07 -11.21
C ASN A 46 1.53 -10.72 -9.82
N ARG A 47 1.10 -9.93 -8.82
CA ARG A 47 0.63 -10.45 -7.53
C ARG A 47 -0.91 -10.54 -7.50
N PRO A 48 -1.48 -11.62 -6.96
CA PRO A 48 -2.89 -11.64 -6.59
C PRO A 48 -3.14 -10.59 -5.50
N VAL A 49 -3.95 -9.58 -5.82
CA VAL A 49 -4.19 -8.47 -4.91
C VAL A 49 -5.66 -8.08 -4.89
N ALA A 50 -6.13 -7.82 -3.67
CA ALA A 50 -7.43 -7.24 -3.41
C ALA A 50 -7.29 -5.86 -2.77
N LEU A 51 -8.30 -5.02 -2.96
CA LEU A 51 -8.40 -3.70 -2.35
C LEU A 51 -9.71 -3.59 -1.57
N VAL A 52 -9.59 -3.36 -0.27
CA VAL A 52 -10.69 -2.93 0.60
C VAL A 52 -10.66 -1.41 0.67
N THR A 53 -11.65 -0.78 0.07
CA THR A 53 -11.73 0.68 0.02
C THR A 53 -13.17 1.18 0.11
N ARG A 54 -13.35 2.49 -0.09
CA ARG A 54 -14.63 3.15 -0.13
C ARG A 54 -14.68 4.11 -1.32
N ILE A 55 -15.55 3.82 -2.27
CA ILE A 55 -15.87 4.65 -3.43
C ILE A 55 -17.37 4.90 -3.50
N GLY A 56 -17.78 5.98 -4.15
CA GLY A 56 -19.19 6.31 -4.34
C GLY A 56 -19.82 5.55 -5.52
N ASP A 57 -21.14 5.40 -5.48
CA ASP A 57 -21.95 5.01 -6.65
C ASP A 57 -22.15 6.22 -7.57
N ASP A 58 -21.03 6.69 -8.13
CA ASP A 58 -20.94 7.86 -9.00
C ASP A 58 -19.92 7.64 -10.13
N ALA A 59 -19.83 8.59 -11.06
CA ALA A 59 -18.94 8.48 -12.22
C ALA A 59 -17.45 8.34 -11.83
N ARG A 60 -17.04 8.98 -10.72
CA ARG A 60 -15.66 8.90 -10.21
C ARG A 60 -15.37 7.53 -9.60
N GLY A 61 -16.32 6.99 -8.84
CA GLY A 61 -16.24 5.63 -8.30
C GLY A 61 -16.22 4.59 -9.41
N ALA A 62 -17.05 4.74 -10.44
CA ALA A 62 -17.02 3.91 -11.62
C ALA A 62 -15.65 3.97 -12.34
N SER A 63 -15.06 5.16 -12.46
CA SER A 63 -13.71 5.33 -13.03
C SER A 63 -12.63 4.62 -12.21
N ILE A 64 -12.69 4.68 -10.87
CA ILE A 64 -11.76 3.95 -9.99
C ILE A 64 -11.95 2.44 -10.15
N ALA A 65 -13.19 1.96 -10.13
CA ALA A 65 -13.50 0.54 -10.26
C ALA A 65 -13.00 -0.03 -11.60
N GLU A 66 -13.17 0.71 -12.70
CA GLU A 66 -12.66 0.33 -14.00
C GLU A 66 -11.13 0.30 -14.03
N HIS A 67 -10.48 1.33 -13.47
CA HIS A 67 -9.02 1.39 -13.39
C HIS A 67 -8.42 0.20 -12.62
N LEU A 68 -9.05 -0.17 -11.50
CA LEU A 68 -8.67 -1.35 -10.71
C LEU A 68 -8.91 -2.65 -11.48
N ARG A 69 -10.03 -2.76 -12.19
CA ARG A 69 -10.39 -3.94 -12.98
C ARG A 69 -9.42 -4.16 -14.14
N GLU A 70 -9.03 -3.11 -14.84
CA GLU A 70 -8.04 -3.17 -15.93
C GLU A 70 -6.66 -3.63 -15.43
N ALA A 71 -6.31 -3.23 -14.20
CA ALA A 71 -5.08 -3.67 -13.55
C ALA A 71 -5.12 -5.12 -13.03
N GLY A 72 -6.31 -5.72 -12.91
CA GLY A 72 -6.49 -7.04 -12.30
C GLY A 72 -6.56 -7.03 -10.77
N VAL A 73 -6.86 -5.87 -10.15
CA VAL A 73 -7.10 -5.76 -8.71
C VAL A 73 -8.54 -6.19 -8.38
N THR A 74 -8.71 -7.05 -7.39
CA THR A 74 -10.03 -7.45 -6.91
C THR A 74 -10.58 -6.40 -5.94
N LEU A 75 -11.66 -5.72 -6.30
CA LEU A 75 -12.34 -4.79 -5.40
C LEU A 75 -13.21 -5.55 -4.38
N ALA A 76 -13.04 -5.25 -3.09
CA ALA A 76 -13.80 -5.89 -2.03
C ALA A 76 -15.30 -5.60 -2.12
N PHE A 77 -16.13 -6.58 -1.78
CA PHE A 77 -17.57 -6.39 -1.68
C PHE A 77 -17.92 -5.30 -0.67
N GLY A 78 -18.92 -4.48 -0.97
CA GLY A 78 -19.34 -3.36 -0.12
C GLY A 78 -18.45 -2.11 -0.19
N SER A 79 -17.45 -2.08 -1.08
CA SER A 79 -16.61 -0.88 -1.30
C SER A 79 -17.38 0.27 -1.98
N VAL A 80 -18.41 -0.02 -2.78
CA VAL A 80 -19.27 0.98 -3.43
C VAL A 80 -20.38 1.42 -2.47
N ARG A 81 -20.60 2.73 -2.32
CA ARG A 81 -21.51 3.32 -1.32
C ARG A 81 -22.40 4.41 -1.93
N ASP A 82 -23.58 4.59 -1.35
CA ASP A 82 -24.54 5.65 -1.72
C ASP A 82 -24.14 7.02 -1.11
N GLU A 83 -22.92 7.44 -1.38
CA GLU A 83 -22.32 8.70 -0.94
C GLU A 83 -21.16 9.05 -1.90
N PRO A 84 -20.77 10.32 -2.08
CA PRO A 84 -19.82 10.65 -3.13
C PRO A 84 -18.40 10.09 -2.89
N THR A 85 -17.72 9.75 -3.99
CA THR A 85 -16.30 9.38 -4.04
C THR A 85 -15.42 10.52 -3.52
N SER A 86 -14.38 10.17 -2.76
CA SER A 86 -13.42 11.14 -2.21
C SER A 86 -12.67 11.86 -3.33
N THR A 87 -12.35 13.14 -3.13
CA THR A 87 -11.56 13.93 -4.10
C THR A 87 -10.46 14.74 -3.44
N ALA A 88 -9.38 14.94 -4.17
CA ALA A 88 -8.35 15.92 -3.88
C ALA A 88 -8.29 16.90 -5.07
N THR A 89 -8.80 18.11 -4.89
CA THR A 89 -8.91 19.11 -5.96
C THR A 89 -7.76 20.09 -5.87
N ALA A 90 -6.92 20.15 -6.90
CA ALA A 90 -5.86 21.12 -7.08
C ALA A 90 -6.37 22.33 -7.87
N TYR A 91 -6.28 23.52 -7.27
CA TYR A 91 -6.52 24.81 -7.91
C TYR A 91 -5.18 25.47 -8.23
N LEU A 92 -4.91 25.65 -9.52
CA LEU A 92 -3.66 26.24 -9.98
C LEU A 92 -3.79 27.78 -10.02
N GLY A 93 -2.96 28.46 -9.24
CA GLY A 93 -2.79 29.89 -9.26
C GLY A 93 -2.10 30.37 -10.55
N ALA A 94 -2.32 31.63 -10.91
CA ALA A 94 -1.70 32.24 -12.09
C ALA A 94 -0.16 32.31 -12.02
N ASP A 95 0.40 32.18 -10.82
CA ASP A 95 1.84 32.11 -10.53
C ASP A 95 2.40 30.68 -10.52
N GLY A 96 1.57 29.67 -10.80
CA GLY A 96 1.94 28.26 -10.77
C GLY A 96 1.86 27.62 -9.38
N SER A 97 1.40 28.35 -8.35
CA SER A 97 1.09 27.74 -7.05
C SER A 97 -0.12 26.80 -7.15
N ALA A 98 -0.20 25.81 -6.26
CA ALA A 98 -1.33 24.88 -6.19
C ALA A 98 -1.96 24.92 -4.79
N GLU A 99 -3.24 25.24 -4.71
CA GLU A 99 -4.06 25.10 -3.51
C GLU A 99 -4.86 23.80 -3.58
N TYR A 100 -4.88 23.02 -2.50
CA TYR A 100 -5.57 21.73 -2.47
C TYR A 100 -6.79 21.78 -1.56
N VAL A 101 -7.94 21.35 -2.10
CA VAL A 101 -9.18 21.14 -1.35
C VAL A 101 -9.50 19.65 -1.32
N PHE A 102 -9.65 19.11 -0.11
CA PHE A 102 -9.90 17.70 0.13
C PHE A 102 -11.36 17.47 0.57
N ASP A 103 -12.14 16.73 -0.21
CA ASP A 103 -13.44 16.19 0.21
C ASP A 103 -13.27 14.69 0.41
N LEU A 104 -12.94 14.28 1.63
CA LEU A 104 -12.54 12.91 1.95
C LEU A 104 -13.58 12.24 2.83
N ARG A 105 -13.94 11.03 2.46
CA ARG A 105 -14.82 10.14 3.22
C ARG A 105 -14.14 8.78 3.35
N TRP A 106 -13.93 8.33 4.58
CA TRP A 106 -13.28 7.06 4.85
C TRP A 106 -14.01 6.22 5.91
N SER A 107 -14.33 4.98 5.54
CA SER A 107 -14.80 3.93 6.44
C SER A 107 -14.58 2.58 5.75
N LEU A 108 -14.47 1.52 6.54
CA LEU A 108 -14.46 0.16 5.97
C LEU A 108 -15.82 -0.18 5.35
N PRO A 109 -15.87 -1.11 4.36
CA PRO A 109 -17.11 -1.66 3.85
C PRO A 109 -18.04 -2.16 4.97
N ILE A 110 -19.35 -1.90 4.81
CA ILE A 110 -20.35 -2.43 5.75
C ILE A 110 -20.33 -3.96 5.67
N GLY A 111 -20.24 -4.60 6.83
CA GLY A 111 -20.25 -6.06 6.93
C GLY A 111 -18.89 -6.73 6.76
N LEU A 112 -17.82 -5.97 6.47
CA LEU A 112 -16.47 -6.52 6.48
C LEU A 112 -16.14 -7.00 7.90
N SER A 113 -15.79 -8.28 8.03
CA SER A 113 -15.32 -8.89 9.25
C SER A 113 -14.00 -9.61 9.01
N VAL A 114 -13.34 -10.02 10.08
CA VAL A 114 -12.06 -10.75 10.04
C VAL A 114 -12.18 -12.09 9.32
N ASP A 115 -13.40 -12.64 9.30
CA ASP A 115 -13.75 -13.92 8.68
C ASP A 115 -14.09 -13.79 7.20
N ASP A 116 -14.11 -12.56 6.66
CA ASP A 116 -14.33 -12.33 5.24
C ASP A 116 -13.28 -13.10 4.40
N PRO A 117 -13.70 -13.84 3.35
CA PRO A 117 -12.79 -14.57 2.47
C PRO A 117 -11.62 -13.74 1.93
N ILE A 118 -11.83 -12.44 1.71
CA ILE A 118 -10.77 -11.55 1.20
C ILE A 118 -9.64 -11.39 2.22
N LEU A 119 -9.97 -11.37 3.52
CA LEU A 119 -9.00 -11.23 4.60
C LEU A 119 -8.43 -12.58 5.03
N THR A 120 -9.28 -13.59 5.20
CA THR A 120 -8.83 -14.95 5.59
C THR A 120 -7.97 -15.61 4.51
N GLY A 121 -8.23 -15.28 3.23
CA GLY A 121 -7.42 -15.71 2.08
C GLY A 121 -6.10 -14.95 1.92
N SER A 122 -5.91 -13.83 2.60
CA SER A 122 -4.70 -13.00 2.48
C SER A 122 -3.56 -13.51 3.36
N ASP A 123 -2.34 -13.53 2.82
CA ASP A 123 -1.14 -13.81 3.61
C ASP A 123 -0.42 -12.52 4.03
N ILE A 124 -0.66 -11.42 3.30
CA ILE A 124 -0.18 -10.07 3.62
C ILE A 124 -1.35 -9.09 3.60
N VAL A 125 -1.44 -8.24 4.61
CA VAL A 125 -2.36 -7.11 4.64
C VAL A 125 -1.55 -5.82 4.68
N HIS A 126 -1.81 -4.93 3.74
CA HIS A 126 -1.23 -3.59 3.71
C HIS A 126 -2.24 -2.55 4.20
N VAL A 127 -1.78 -1.64 5.06
CA VAL A 127 -2.53 -0.46 5.52
C VAL A 127 -1.63 0.76 5.42
N GLY A 128 -2.22 1.95 5.30
CA GLY A 128 -1.43 3.16 5.27
C GLY A 128 -2.18 4.43 4.97
N SER A 129 -1.41 5.51 4.81
CA SER A 129 -1.86 6.83 4.37
C SER A 129 -3.11 7.33 5.10
N ILE A 130 -3.95 8.10 4.42
CA ILE A 130 -5.19 8.69 4.97
C ILE A 130 -6.08 7.60 5.59
N GLY A 131 -6.16 6.43 4.98
CA GLY A 131 -6.96 5.30 5.46
C GLY A 131 -6.58 4.80 6.85
N ALA A 132 -5.33 4.97 7.28
CA ALA A 132 -4.92 4.64 8.64
C ALA A 132 -5.35 5.70 9.66
N PHE A 133 -5.48 6.97 9.26
CA PHE A 133 -5.60 8.11 10.19
C PHE A 133 -6.94 8.85 10.16
N LEU A 134 -7.69 8.83 9.07
CA LEU A 134 -8.94 9.58 8.94
C LEU A 134 -10.08 8.89 9.70
N GLU A 135 -10.72 9.60 10.63
CA GLU A 135 -11.88 9.10 11.36
C GLU A 135 -13.17 9.16 10.52
N PRO A 136 -14.13 8.23 10.72
CA PRO A 136 -14.12 7.12 11.70
C PRO A 136 -13.34 5.87 11.26
N GLY A 137 -12.87 5.84 10.00
CA GLY A 137 -12.27 4.65 9.40
C GLY A 137 -10.96 4.20 10.07
N GLY A 138 -10.09 5.13 10.46
CA GLY A 138 -8.78 4.81 11.05
C GLY A 138 -8.89 4.00 12.35
N SER A 139 -9.75 4.39 13.29
CA SER A 139 -10.02 3.59 14.50
C SER A 139 -10.58 2.20 14.20
N THR A 140 -11.38 2.09 13.14
CA THR A 140 -11.94 0.81 12.70
C THR A 140 -10.86 -0.10 12.09
N VAL A 141 -9.94 0.47 11.30
CA VAL A 141 -8.78 -0.24 10.75
C VAL A 141 -7.92 -0.81 11.86
N VAL A 142 -7.59 -0.04 12.90
CA VAL A 142 -6.80 -0.54 14.04
C VAL A 142 -7.50 -1.72 14.72
N SER A 143 -8.82 -1.62 14.90
CA SER A 143 -9.63 -2.68 15.51
C SER A 143 -9.66 -3.95 14.67
N LEU A 144 -9.73 -3.81 13.33
CA LEU A 144 -9.64 -4.93 12.40
C LEU A 144 -8.26 -5.60 12.46
N LEU A 145 -7.17 -4.83 12.41
CA LEU A 145 -5.81 -5.35 12.46
C LEU A 145 -5.53 -6.16 13.73
N ARG A 146 -6.01 -5.68 14.89
CA ARG A 146 -5.88 -6.42 16.16
C ARG A 146 -6.55 -7.78 16.10
N GLN A 147 -7.73 -7.86 15.50
CA GLN A 147 -8.44 -9.13 15.36
C GLN A 147 -7.75 -10.05 14.35
N LEU A 148 -7.24 -9.52 13.23
CA LEU A 148 -6.48 -10.30 12.25
C LEU A 148 -5.22 -10.91 12.85
N VAL A 149 -4.45 -10.15 13.62
CA VAL A 149 -3.25 -10.64 14.33
C VAL A 149 -3.59 -11.69 15.39
N GLY A 150 -4.79 -11.61 16.00
CA GLY A 150 -5.30 -12.60 16.94
C GLY A 150 -5.95 -13.84 16.31
N SER A 151 -6.07 -13.89 14.99
CA SER A 151 -6.73 -15.01 14.28
C SER A 151 -5.85 -16.27 14.25
N GLY A 152 -6.44 -17.41 13.89
CA GLY A 152 -5.71 -18.68 13.78
C GLY A 152 -4.67 -18.73 12.65
N ARG A 153 -4.76 -17.82 11.67
CA ARG A 153 -3.83 -17.69 10.54
C ARG A 153 -3.54 -16.20 10.30
N PRO A 154 -2.73 -15.55 11.17
CA PRO A 154 -2.53 -14.11 11.09
C PRO A 154 -1.73 -13.75 9.83
N PRO A 155 -2.18 -12.75 9.04
CA PRO A 155 -1.39 -12.25 7.92
C PRO A 155 -0.21 -11.42 8.43
N LEU A 156 0.81 -11.25 7.58
CA LEU A 156 1.84 -10.23 7.80
C LEU A 156 1.23 -8.86 7.54
N ILE A 157 1.38 -7.95 8.51
CA ILE A 157 0.93 -6.57 8.35
C ILE A 157 2.09 -5.71 7.81
N CYS A 158 1.88 -5.08 6.67
CA CYS A 158 2.80 -4.11 6.07
C CYS A 158 2.20 -2.71 6.18
N PHE A 159 2.91 -1.76 6.78
CA PHE A 159 2.39 -0.43 7.10
C PHE A 159 3.21 0.67 6.45
N ASP A 160 2.55 1.61 5.79
CA ASP A 160 3.14 2.86 5.29
C ASP A 160 2.33 4.05 5.81
N PRO A 161 2.81 4.83 6.80
CA PRO A 161 2.03 5.92 7.36
C PRO A 161 1.74 6.99 6.32
N ASN A 162 2.68 7.24 5.40
CA ASN A 162 2.58 8.19 4.29
C ASN A 162 1.84 9.46 4.73
N MET A 163 2.38 10.15 5.74
CA MET A 163 1.68 11.16 6.51
C MET A 163 1.25 12.32 5.61
N ARG A 164 0.08 12.88 5.92
CA ARG A 164 -0.47 14.07 5.25
C ARG A 164 -0.80 15.11 6.29
N PRO A 165 0.17 15.92 6.76
CA PRO A 165 -0.06 16.90 7.84
C PRO A 165 -1.14 17.94 7.53
N SER A 166 -1.45 18.18 6.24
CA SER A 166 -2.57 19.02 5.80
C SER A 166 -3.95 18.43 6.08
N ILE A 167 -4.05 17.10 6.24
CA ILE A 167 -5.28 16.36 6.51
C ILE A 167 -5.30 15.88 7.97
N VAL A 168 -4.17 15.35 8.45
CA VAL A 168 -3.98 14.82 9.79
C VAL A 168 -3.26 15.86 10.64
N THR A 169 -4.04 16.74 11.27
CA THR A 169 -3.51 17.94 11.94
C THR A 169 -3.20 17.73 13.42
N ASP A 170 -3.84 16.77 14.09
CA ASP A 170 -3.52 16.39 15.48
C ASP A 170 -2.34 15.41 15.51
N HIS A 171 -1.14 15.95 15.64
CA HIS A 171 0.10 15.17 15.74
C HIS A 171 0.06 14.14 16.89
N GLY A 172 -0.48 14.51 18.06
CA GLY A 172 -0.50 13.61 19.22
C GLY A 172 -1.38 12.38 19.00
N ALA A 173 -2.57 12.60 18.45
CA ALA A 173 -3.49 11.51 18.08
C ALA A 173 -2.92 10.64 16.95
N ALA A 174 -2.31 11.27 15.94
CA ALA A 174 -1.69 10.57 14.83
C ALA A 174 -0.51 9.70 15.27
N LEU A 175 0.39 10.25 16.10
CA LEU A 175 1.52 9.50 16.65
C LEU A 175 1.04 8.31 17.48
N ALA A 176 0.06 8.52 18.37
CA ALA A 176 -0.51 7.43 19.17
C ALA A 176 -1.07 6.30 18.28
N ARG A 177 -1.72 6.66 17.17
CA ARG A 177 -2.22 5.68 16.20
C ARG A 177 -1.12 4.98 15.42
N PHE A 178 -0.14 5.74 14.95
CA PHE A 178 1.04 5.20 14.27
C PHE A 178 1.68 4.11 15.14
N GLU A 179 1.93 4.39 16.42
CA GLU A 179 2.55 3.43 17.34
C GLU A 179 1.67 2.20 17.59
N GLN A 180 0.34 2.37 17.63
CA GLN A 180 -0.60 1.25 17.73
C GLN A 180 -0.53 0.32 16.52
N ILE A 181 -0.43 0.86 15.30
CA ILE A 181 -0.33 0.06 14.07
C ILE A 181 1.07 -0.53 13.93
N ALA A 182 2.12 0.22 14.26
CA ALA A 182 3.51 -0.25 14.22
C ALA A 182 3.73 -1.48 15.13
N ALA A 183 3.07 -1.54 16.29
CA ALA A 183 3.10 -2.72 17.17
C ALA A 183 2.45 -3.98 16.58
N LEU A 184 1.61 -3.83 15.56
CA LEU A 184 0.97 -4.94 14.84
C LEU A 184 1.75 -5.31 13.57
N ALA A 185 2.50 -4.35 13.00
CA ALA A 185 3.23 -4.47 11.75
C ALA A 185 4.42 -5.43 11.82
N ALA A 186 4.62 -6.20 10.76
CA ALA A 186 5.85 -6.94 10.49
C ALA A 186 6.86 -6.08 9.71
N VAL A 187 6.35 -5.22 8.82
CA VAL A 187 7.15 -4.31 7.99
C VAL A 187 6.57 -2.91 8.10
N VAL A 188 7.42 -1.92 8.35
CA VAL A 188 7.06 -0.50 8.29
C VAL A 188 7.94 0.18 7.24
N LYS A 189 7.32 0.88 6.31
CA LYS A 189 8.01 1.78 5.38
C LYS A 189 7.54 3.19 5.68
N LEU A 190 8.43 4.18 5.66
CA LEU A 190 8.11 5.59 5.83
C LEU A 190 9.12 6.45 5.05
N SER A 191 8.87 7.74 4.87
CA SER A 191 9.91 8.67 4.42
C SER A 191 10.72 9.26 5.57
N ASP A 192 11.81 9.95 5.26
CA ASP A 192 12.53 10.76 6.25
C ASP A 192 11.66 11.92 6.76
N GLU A 193 10.82 12.53 5.92
CA GLU A 193 9.86 13.55 6.37
C GLU A 193 8.77 12.96 7.29
N ASP A 194 8.28 11.75 7.01
CA ASP A 194 7.36 11.05 7.92
C ASP A 194 8.02 10.82 9.28
N ALA A 195 9.28 10.39 9.29
CA ALA A 195 10.03 10.12 10.51
C ALA A 195 10.25 11.40 11.33
N GLU A 196 10.63 12.50 10.65
CA GLU A 196 10.77 13.82 11.26
C GLU A 196 9.42 14.32 11.81
N TRP A 197 8.33 14.16 11.07
CA TRP A 197 7.03 14.62 11.52
C TRP A 197 6.50 13.82 12.72
N LEU A 198 6.65 12.49 12.72
CA LEU A 198 6.20 11.61 13.81
C LEU A 198 7.07 11.74 15.07
N TYR A 199 8.36 12.00 14.89
CA TYR A 199 9.35 12.04 15.98
C TYR A 199 10.26 13.27 15.87
N PRO A 200 9.73 14.51 15.97
CA PRO A 200 10.48 15.73 15.67
C PRO A 200 11.68 15.99 16.60
N GLU A 201 11.67 15.37 17.78
CA GLU A 201 12.76 15.47 18.76
C GLU A 201 13.85 14.41 18.54
N LEU A 202 13.69 13.49 17.57
CA LEU A 202 14.62 12.40 17.29
C LEU A 202 15.30 12.61 15.93
N GLY A 203 16.60 12.29 15.87
CA GLY A 203 17.25 12.06 14.58
C GLY A 203 16.72 10.77 13.93
N LEU A 204 16.86 10.67 12.61
CA LEU A 204 16.32 9.56 11.81
C LEU A 204 16.69 8.17 12.37
N GLU A 205 17.94 7.98 12.77
CA GLU A 205 18.41 6.69 13.33
C GLU A 205 17.66 6.31 14.62
N ALA A 206 17.45 7.27 15.52
CA ALA A 206 16.75 7.05 16.78
C ALA A 206 15.24 6.81 16.55
N ALA A 207 14.64 7.44 15.53
CA ALA A 207 13.28 7.18 15.09
C ALA A 207 13.13 5.74 14.56
N VAL A 208 14.04 5.29 13.68
CA VAL A 208 14.06 3.91 13.16
C VAL A 208 14.21 2.89 14.30
N GLU A 209 15.13 3.13 15.23
CA GLU A 209 15.31 2.26 16.41
C GLU A 209 14.07 2.22 17.30
N ARG A 210 13.37 3.35 17.45
CA ARG A 210 12.09 3.40 18.16
C ARG A 210 11.05 2.54 17.49
N ILE A 211 10.93 2.61 16.17
CA ILE A 211 9.96 1.81 15.42
C ILE A 211 10.27 0.31 15.57
N LEU A 212 11.54 -0.09 15.46
CA LEU A 212 11.99 -1.48 15.66
C LEU A 212 11.69 -2.03 17.08
N ARG A 213 11.61 -1.16 18.09
CA ARG A 213 11.23 -1.57 19.47
C ARG A 213 9.78 -2.01 19.60
N PHE A 214 8.91 -1.64 18.65
CA PHE A 214 7.54 -2.18 18.60
C PHE A 214 7.46 -3.64 18.15
N GLY A 215 8.60 -4.24 17.77
CA GLY A 215 8.65 -5.62 17.30
C GLY A 215 8.54 -5.78 15.78
N VAL A 216 8.70 -4.68 15.04
CA VAL A 216 8.78 -4.67 13.59
C VAL A 216 10.05 -5.41 13.13
N GLY A 217 9.91 -6.31 12.17
CA GLY A 217 11.02 -7.11 11.64
C GLY A 217 11.90 -6.34 10.66
N LEU A 218 11.29 -5.44 9.88
CA LEU A 218 11.96 -4.58 8.90
C LEU A 218 11.36 -3.16 8.90
N VAL A 219 12.21 -2.17 9.10
CA VAL A 219 11.89 -0.75 8.91
C VAL A 219 12.64 -0.24 7.68
N THR A 220 11.93 0.48 6.81
CA THR A 220 12.47 1.00 5.55
C THR A 220 12.20 2.49 5.47
N VAL A 221 13.23 3.31 5.27
CA VAL A 221 13.09 4.76 5.11
C VAL A 221 13.49 5.16 3.69
N THR A 222 12.60 5.77 2.94
CA THR A 222 12.95 6.40 1.66
C THR A 222 13.59 7.76 1.89
N LEU A 223 14.67 8.06 1.18
CA LEU A 223 15.49 9.28 1.32
C LEU A 223 15.46 10.12 0.02
N GLY A 224 14.31 10.14 -0.65
CA GLY A 224 14.14 10.71 -1.98
C GLY A 224 15.19 10.19 -2.99
N SER A 225 15.90 11.11 -3.65
CA SER A 225 16.93 10.80 -4.63
C SER A 225 18.18 10.14 -4.04
N ALA A 226 18.38 10.19 -2.72
CA ALA A 226 19.51 9.54 -2.06
C ALA A 226 19.33 8.02 -1.90
N GLY A 227 18.12 7.50 -2.13
CA GLY A 227 17.81 6.07 -2.11
C GLY A 227 17.00 5.66 -0.88
N ALA A 228 17.44 4.62 -0.18
CA ALA A 228 16.71 4.10 0.97
C ALA A 228 17.60 3.49 2.04
N LEU A 229 17.14 3.57 3.29
CA LEU A 229 17.68 2.89 4.45
C LEU A 229 16.80 1.69 4.78
N LEU A 230 17.38 0.51 4.93
CA LEU A 230 16.72 -0.71 5.38
C LEU A 230 17.33 -1.14 6.71
N SER A 231 16.49 -1.34 7.74
CA SER A 231 16.96 -1.67 9.08
C SER A 231 16.14 -2.79 9.70
N THR A 232 16.83 -3.79 10.25
CA THR A 232 16.29 -4.73 11.23
C THR A 232 16.89 -4.39 12.60
N ARG A 233 16.63 -5.22 13.62
CA ARG A 233 17.27 -5.07 14.94
C ARG A 233 18.78 -5.27 14.92
N SER A 234 19.30 -6.05 13.98
CA SER A 234 20.71 -6.46 13.92
C SER A 234 21.47 -5.92 12.72
N LEU A 235 20.76 -5.46 11.69
CA LEU A 235 21.34 -5.02 10.42
C LEU A 235 20.80 -3.66 10.01
N ARG A 236 21.66 -2.89 9.33
CA ARG A 236 21.31 -1.61 8.71
C ARG A 236 22.06 -1.51 7.39
N ILE A 237 21.34 -1.31 6.30
CA ILE A 237 21.85 -1.22 4.94
C ILE A 237 21.30 0.06 4.29
N THR A 238 22.17 0.81 3.63
CA THR A 238 21.75 1.94 2.79
C THR A 238 21.99 1.57 1.34
N VAL A 239 20.96 1.75 0.52
CA VAL A 239 20.99 1.53 -0.92
C VAL A 239 20.88 2.89 -1.62
N PRO A 240 21.77 3.21 -2.57
CA PRO A 240 21.73 4.49 -3.28
C PRO A 240 20.50 4.60 -4.19
N GLY A 241 20.05 5.83 -4.41
CA GLY A 241 19.02 6.13 -5.40
C GLY A 241 19.49 5.84 -6.83
N VAL A 242 18.53 5.59 -7.72
CA VAL A 242 18.81 5.46 -9.16
C VAL A 242 18.54 6.80 -9.83
N ALA A 243 19.56 7.36 -10.47
CA ALA A 243 19.44 8.61 -11.20
C ALA A 243 18.59 8.42 -12.48
N VAL A 244 17.54 9.23 -12.60
CA VAL A 244 16.62 9.25 -13.74
C VAL A 244 16.19 10.68 -14.04
N GLU A 245 15.74 10.92 -15.27
CA GLU A 245 15.03 12.16 -15.61
C GLU A 245 13.65 12.12 -14.95
N VAL A 246 13.36 13.10 -14.09
CA VAL A 246 12.11 13.15 -13.32
C VAL A 246 11.02 13.81 -14.16
N ALA A 247 9.94 13.06 -14.41
CA ALA A 247 8.72 13.58 -15.03
C ALA A 247 7.69 13.98 -13.97
N ASP A 248 7.53 13.16 -12.92
CA ASP A 248 6.58 13.37 -11.83
C ASP A 248 7.07 12.60 -10.60
N THR A 249 6.82 13.06 -9.37
CA THR A 249 7.18 12.31 -8.15
C THR A 249 6.00 11.56 -7.54
N ILE A 250 4.78 11.76 -8.07
CA ILE A 250 3.57 11.12 -7.60
C ILE A 250 3.70 9.59 -7.69
N GLY A 251 3.37 8.90 -6.59
CA GLY A 251 3.38 7.43 -6.54
C GLY A 251 4.77 6.78 -6.38
N ALA A 252 5.86 7.54 -6.24
CA ALA A 252 7.20 6.97 -6.02
C ALA A 252 7.26 6.13 -4.74
N GLY A 253 6.72 6.67 -3.65
CA GLY A 253 6.60 5.98 -2.36
C GLY A 253 5.73 4.73 -2.44
N ASP A 254 4.59 4.84 -3.15
CA ASP A 254 3.65 3.74 -3.38
C ASP A 254 4.33 2.61 -4.18
N SER A 255 5.06 2.95 -5.25
CA SER A 255 5.78 1.97 -6.07
C SER A 255 6.89 1.26 -5.29
N PHE A 256 7.64 2.01 -4.48
CA PHE A 256 8.62 1.41 -3.56
C PHE A 256 7.92 0.44 -2.60
N MET A 257 6.76 0.82 -2.05
CA MET A 257 6.01 -0.03 -1.12
C MET A 257 5.45 -1.29 -1.81
N SER A 258 4.96 -1.18 -3.04
CA SER A 258 4.56 -2.33 -3.86
C SER A 258 5.73 -3.31 -4.06
N ALA A 259 6.92 -2.80 -4.40
CA ALA A 259 8.11 -3.62 -4.60
C ALA A 259 8.56 -4.29 -3.29
N LEU A 260 8.52 -3.54 -2.18
CA LEU A 260 8.82 -4.08 -0.85
C LEU A 260 7.86 -5.23 -0.49
N ILE A 261 6.54 -5.01 -0.64
CA ILE A 261 5.55 -6.06 -0.39
C ILE A 261 5.76 -7.25 -1.34
N ASP A 262 6.06 -7.02 -2.62
CA ASP A 262 6.33 -8.08 -3.60
C ASP A 262 7.54 -8.94 -3.24
N SER A 263 8.60 -8.33 -2.68
CA SER A 263 9.76 -9.05 -2.13
C SER A 263 9.40 -9.90 -0.93
N ILE A 264 8.65 -9.35 0.03
CA ILE A 264 8.20 -10.09 1.22
C ILE A 264 7.30 -11.26 0.80
N ALA A 265 6.39 -11.02 -0.14
CA ALA A 265 5.57 -12.05 -0.75
C ALA A 265 6.42 -13.12 -1.48
N GLY A 266 7.50 -12.73 -2.15
CA GLY A 266 8.45 -13.66 -2.78
C GLY A 266 9.08 -14.62 -1.78
N LEU A 267 9.55 -14.08 -0.64
CA LEU A 267 10.09 -14.90 0.45
C LEU A 267 9.06 -15.87 1.02
N ARG A 268 7.78 -15.44 1.11
CA ARG A 268 6.67 -16.31 1.53
C ARG A 268 6.42 -17.44 0.54
N ASP A 269 6.46 -17.16 -0.77
CA ASP A 269 6.33 -18.18 -1.82
C ASP A 269 7.45 -19.22 -1.75
N GLU A 270 8.66 -18.79 -1.38
CA GLU A 270 9.84 -19.63 -1.18
C GLU A 270 9.83 -20.40 0.15
N GLY A 271 8.79 -20.22 0.98
CA GLY A 271 8.58 -20.96 2.21
C GLY A 271 9.15 -20.32 3.48
N VAL A 272 9.64 -19.07 3.41
CA VAL A 272 10.07 -18.34 4.61
C VAL A 272 8.86 -18.12 5.53
N SER A 273 8.99 -18.47 6.80
CA SER A 273 7.88 -18.37 7.76
C SER A 273 7.52 -16.91 8.07
N ALA A 274 6.24 -16.66 8.36
CA ALA A 274 5.77 -15.33 8.76
C ALA A 274 6.47 -14.87 10.04
N GLU A 275 6.77 -15.79 10.96
CA GLU A 275 7.51 -15.51 12.19
C GLU A 275 8.96 -15.06 11.91
N ALA A 276 9.64 -15.67 10.94
CA ALA A 276 10.99 -15.26 10.57
C ALA A 276 11.02 -13.85 9.97
N LEU A 277 10.00 -13.49 9.17
CA LEU A 277 9.86 -12.14 8.61
C LEU A 277 9.48 -11.12 9.69
N ARG A 278 8.52 -11.46 10.58
CA ARG A 278 8.06 -10.60 11.67
C ARG A 278 9.15 -10.33 12.71
N SER A 279 9.97 -11.32 13.04
CA SER A 279 11.09 -11.16 13.99
C SER A 279 12.32 -10.50 13.36
N GLY A 280 12.35 -10.36 12.03
CA GLY A 280 13.49 -9.89 11.27
C GLY A 280 14.60 -10.93 11.06
N GLY A 281 14.41 -12.17 11.54
CA GLY A 281 15.38 -13.26 11.44
C GLY A 281 15.56 -13.84 10.03
N ALA A 282 14.67 -13.51 9.10
CA ALA A 282 14.77 -13.91 7.69
C ALA A 282 15.73 -13.02 6.87
N PHE A 283 16.12 -11.85 7.38
CA PHE A 283 16.88 -10.88 6.61
C PHE A 283 18.37 -10.95 6.92
N ASP A 284 19.18 -11.14 5.89
CA ASP A 284 20.61 -10.90 5.91
C ASP A 284 20.98 -9.64 5.09
N ALA A 285 22.25 -9.25 5.12
CA ALA A 285 22.71 -8.03 4.46
C ALA A 285 22.53 -8.07 2.94
N ALA A 286 22.70 -9.24 2.31
CA ALA A 286 22.56 -9.39 0.87
C ALA A 286 21.09 -9.26 0.47
N LEU A 287 20.20 -9.96 1.17
CA LEU A 287 18.76 -9.89 0.92
C LEU A 287 18.21 -8.48 1.14
N LEU A 288 18.65 -7.77 2.18
CA LEU A 288 18.24 -6.36 2.37
C LEU A 288 18.73 -5.44 1.25
N THR A 289 19.94 -5.68 0.74
CA THR A 289 20.47 -4.93 -0.41
C THR A 289 19.62 -5.19 -1.65
N ASP A 290 19.32 -6.45 -1.95
CA ASP A 290 18.50 -6.85 -3.12
C ASP A 290 17.08 -6.27 -3.05
N ILE A 291 16.46 -6.30 -1.86
CA ILE A 291 15.13 -5.70 -1.62
C ILE A 291 15.20 -4.18 -1.85
N GLY A 292 16.22 -3.52 -1.30
CA GLY A 292 16.39 -2.07 -1.45
C GLY A 292 16.63 -1.66 -2.90
N ASP A 293 17.51 -2.36 -3.61
CA ASP A 293 17.82 -2.10 -5.03
C ASP A 293 16.58 -2.28 -5.91
N TYR A 294 15.81 -3.34 -5.67
CA TYR A 294 14.56 -3.56 -6.38
C TYR A 294 13.55 -2.44 -6.12
N ALA A 295 13.34 -2.06 -4.86
CA ALA A 295 12.36 -1.05 -4.49
C ALA A 295 12.73 0.35 -5.01
N VAL A 296 14.00 0.75 -4.92
CA VAL A 296 14.51 2.00 -5.50
C VAL A 296 14.36 2.00 -7.03
N ARG A 297 14.65 0.89 -7.72
CA ARG A 297 14.47 0.81 -9.18
C ARG A 297 13.00 0.98 -9.58
N CYS A 298 12.07 0.39 -8.84
CA CYS A 298 10.64 0.57 -9.08
C CYS A 298 10.20 2.03 -8.91
N ALA A 299 10.64 2.67 -7.83
CA ALA A 299 10.39 4.09 -7.61
C ALA A 299 11.00 4.95 -8.73
N ALA A 300 12.23 4.66 -9.15
CA ALA A 300 12.92 5.39 -10.21
C ALA A 300 12.19 5.30 -11.56
N ILE A 301 11.67 4.12 -11.92
CA ILE A 301 10.85 3.98 -13.13
C ILE A 301 9.55 4.79 -13.00
N THR A 302 8.92 4.76 -11.83
CA THR A 302 7.69 5.52 -11.57
C THR A 302 7.92 7.01 -11.75
N VAL A 303 8.99 7.56 -11.16
CA VAL A 303 9.24 9.00 -11.25
C VAL A 303 9.68 9.49 -12.63
N SER A 304 10.10 8.57 -13.50
CA SER A 304 10.41 8.86 -14.91
C SER A 304 9.16 9.00 -15.79
N ARG A 305 7.96 8.86 -15.22
CA ARG A 305 6.68 8.84 -15.92
C ARG A 305 5.70 9.82 -15.28
N PRO A 306 4.77 10.41 -16.07
CA PRO A 306 3.67 11.19 -15.50
C PRO A 306 2.73 10.33 -14.64
N GLY A 307 2.32 10.85 -13.49
CA GLY A 307 1.38 10.21 -12.56
C GLY A 307 1.90 8.97 -11.84
N ALA A 308 1.08 8.39 -10.97
CA ALA A 308 1.38 7.14 -10.26
C ALA A 308 1.40 5.93 -11.21
N ASN A 309 2.48 5.76 -11.97
CA ASN A 309 2.62 4.76 -13.03
C ASN A 309 3.77 3.76 -12.72
N PRO A 310 3.57 2.83 -11.77
CA PRO A 310 4.61 1.88 -11.35
C PRO A 310 5.01 0.91 -12.47
N PRO A 311 6.20 0.30 -12.46
CA PRO A 311 6.59 -0.65 -13.49
C PRO A 311 5.76 -1.93 -13.44
N THR A 312 5.67 -2.59 -14.58
CA THR A 312 5.30 -4.00 -14.67
C THR A 312 6.48 -4.90 -14.32
N ARG A 313 6.18 -6.15 -13.97
CA ARG A 313 7.21 -7.18 -13.69
C ARG A 313 8.23 -7.33 -14.82
N ALA A 314 7.77 -7.25 -16.07
CA ALA A 314 8.61 -7.37 -17.26
C ALA A 314 9.55 -6.17 -17.44
N GLU A 315 9.08 -4.95 -17.17
CA GLU A 315 9.88 -3.73 -17.28
C GLU A 315 11.05 -3.68 -16.28
N ILE A 316 10.91 -4.35 -15.15
CA ILE A 316 11.98 -4.52 -14.15
C ILE A 316 12.93 -5.70 -14.47
N GLY A 317 12.64 -6.47 -15.51
CA GLY A 317 13.45 -7.60 -15.97
C GLY A 317 13.23 -8.89 -15.19
N LEU A 318 12.12 -9.02 -14.45
CA LEU A 318 11.77 -10.24 -13.74
C LEU A 318 10.95 -11.20 -14.63
N PRO A 319 11.18 -12.53 -14.54
CA PRO A 319 10.43 -13.50 -15.32
C PRO A 319 8.96 -13.50 -14.90
N GLY A 320 8.03 -13.72 -15.83
CA GLY A 320 6.60 -13.79 -15.52
C GLY A 320 6.29 -14.84 -14.45
N ARG A 321 5.28 -14.59 -13.61
CA ARG A 321 4.76 -15.62 -12.70
C ARG A 321 3.76 -16.46 -13.48
N GLN A 322 3.99 -17.76 -13.62
CA GLN A 322 2.96 -18.63 -14.17
C GLN A 322 1.86 -18.76 -13.13
N PRO A 323 0.62 -18.30 -13.41
CA PRO A 323 -0.51 -18.74 -12.60
C PRO A 323 -0.64 -20.25 -12.80
N ASP A 324 -0.82 -21.00 -11.71
CA ASP A 324 -1.16 -22.42 -11.82
C ASP A 324 -2.40 -22.56 -12.72
N GLU A 325 -2.27 -23.27 -13.83
CA GLU A 325 -3.42 -23.80 -14.56
C GLU A 325 -4.15 -24.77 -13.63
N LYS A 326 -5.12 -24.25 -12.86
CA LYS A 326 -6.41 -24.87 -12.47
C LYS A 326 -6.96 -24.16 -11.24
N ILE A 327 -8.02 -23.38 -11.44
CA ILE A 327 -9.39 -23.66 -10.99
C ILE A 327 -10.26 -22.74 -11.83
N ASN A 328 -10.92 -23.29 -12.84
CA ASN A 328 -12.03 -22.62 -13.50
C ASN A 328 -13.28 -22.96 -12.67
N PRO A 329 -13.93 -22.02 -11.96
CA PRO A 329 -15.10 -22.32 -11.13
C PRO A 329 -16.35 -22.75 -11.94
N ARG A 330 -16.24 -22.84 -13.28
CA ARG A 330 -17.39 -23.06 -14.18
C ARG A 330 -17.72 -24.52 -14.52
N GLU A 331 -17.10 -25.52 -13.89
CA GLU A 331 -17.42 -26.94 -14.15
C GLU A 331 -17.98 -27.73 -12.95
N ALA A 332 -18.38 -27.06 -11.86
CA ALA A 332 -19.05 -27.71 -10.73
C ALA A 332 -20.59 -27.74 -10.85
N THR A 333 -21.15 -27.64 -12.06
CA THR A 333 -22.59 -27.82 -12.31
C THR A 333 -22.83 -28.73 -13.51
N ARG A 334 -22.58 -30.03 -13.33
CA ARG A 334 -23.33 -31.07 -14.03
C ARG A 334 -23.78 -32.12 -13.04
N SER A 335 -24.99 -31.93 -12.51
CA SER A 335 -25.84 -33.06 -12.12
C SER A 335 -26.02 -33.99 -13.32
N PRO A 336 -26.18 -35.28 -13.06
CA PRO A 336 -27.19 -36.05 -13.78
C PRO A 336 -28.26 -36.51 -12.81
N GLU A 337 -29.50 -36.16 -13.16
CA GLU A 337 -30.70 -36.80 -12.65
C GLU A 337 -30.74 -38.30 -13.00
N LEU A 338 -31.53 -39.04 -12.21
CA LEU A 338 -32.31 -40.23 -12.58
C LEU A 338 -31.55 -41.51 -12.97
N LEU A 339 -31.48 -42.45 -12.01
CA LEU A 339 -32.30 -43.68 -11.98
C LEU A 339 -32.10 -44.43 -10.65
#